data_AF-A0A1G1BCG1-F1
#
_entry.id   AF-A0A1G1BCG1-F1
#
_cell.length_a   1.000
_cell.length_b   1.000
_cell.length_c   1.000
_cell.angle_alpha   90.00
_cell.angle_beta   90.00
_cell.angle_gamma   90.00
#
_symmetry.space_group_name_H-M   'P 1'
#
loop_
_entity.id
_entity.type
_entity.pdbx_description
1 polymer ?
#
loop_
_entity_poly.entity_id
_entity_poly.type
_entity_poly.pdbx_seq_one_letter_code
_entity_poly.pdbx_strand_id
1 'polypeptide(L)'
;MKNLKRKKSPKLSPGTRKEIKEMFNSGNHKPKEIADYIGCSIHQVNAVIYGKVKMKSAVRSDKGTKRHPEQSEGTQPNDRENISLIEMLQTSLHEAVKDLKTRTYAPDVKLTLIQKASALLKNLEALELQSHMKGMNAELMMRIMLRLQPELELDEIKKIYLEEYEKLKSNVEL
;
A
#
# COMPACT_ATOMS: atom_id res chain seq x y z
N MET A 1 -8.32 -50.62 -36.81
CA MET A 1 -8.98 -49.29 -36.78
C MET A 1 -7.93 -48.22 -37.04
N LYS A 2 -7.99 -47.51 -38.18
CA LYS A 2 -7.02 -46.45 -38.51
C LYS A 2 -7.23 -45.27 -37.56
N ASN A 3 -6.25 -44.97 -36.72
CA ASN A 3 -6.24 -43.76 -35.90
C ASN A 3 -6.20 -42.54 -36.82
N LEU A 4 -7.36 -41.92 -37.07
CA LEU A 4 -7.43 -40.61 -37.72
C LEU A 4 -6.72 -39.61 -36.81
N LYS A 5 -5.47 -39.27 -37.16
CA LYS A 5 -4.75 -38.14 -36.57
C LYS A 5 -5.64 -36.91 -36.72
N ARG A 6 -6.21 -36.42 -35.60
CA ARG A 6 -7.04 -35.21 -35.60
C ARG A 6 -6.21 -34.05 -36.17
N LYS A 7 -6.58 -33.55 -37.35
CA LYS A 7 -5.98 -32.33 -37.92
C LYS A 7 -6.15 -31.22 -36.88
N LYS A 8 -5.06 -30.63 -36.41
CA LYS A 8 -5.11 -29.53 -35.44
C LYS A 8 -5.85 -28.37 -36.10
N SER A 9 -6.98 -27.98 -35.51
CA SER A 9 -7.73 -26.80 -35.97
C SER A 9 -6.83 -25.57 -35.92
N PRO A 10 -6.89 -24.68 -36.93
CA PRO A 10 -6.09 -23.46 -36.94
C PRO A 10 -6.40 -22.62 -35.70
N LYS A 11 -5.37 -22.01 -35.10
CA LYS A 11 -5.51 -21.15 -33.92
C LYS A 11 -6.19 -19.85 -34.34
N LEU A 12 -7.30 -19.51 -33.69
CA LEU A 12 -7.98 -18.23 -33.91
C LEU A 12 -7.10 -17.05 -33.49
N SER A 13 -7.00 -16.03 -34.35
CA SER A 13 -6.32 -14.77 -34.03
C SER A 13 -7.10 -13.97 -32.97
N PRO A 14 -6.46 -13.06 -32.22
CA PRO A 14 -7.17 -12.17 -31.29
C PRO A 14 -8.26 -11.32 -31.96
N GLY A 15 -8.03 -10.87 -33.20
CA GLY A 15 -9.01 -10.09 -33.97
C GLY A 15 -10.27 -10.89 -34.25
N THR A 16 -10.12 -12.11 -34.76
CA THR A 16 -11.23 -13.03 -35.05
C THR A 16 -12.04 -13.38 -33.80
N ARG A 17 -11.39 -13.47 -32.62
CA ARG A 17 -12.11 -13.71 -31.35
C ARG A 17 -13.00 -12.54 -30.95
N LYS A 18 -12.54 -11.30 -31.20
CA LYS A 18 -13.32 -10.09 -30.92
C LYS A 18 -14.56 -10.05 -31.82
N GLU A 19 -14.35 -10.32 -33.10
CA GLU A 19 -15.41 -10.38 -34.11
C GLU A 19 -16.50 -11.43 -33.76
N ILE A 20 -16.11 -12.64 -33.34
CA ILE A 20 -17.02 -13.68 -32.84
C ILE A 20 -17.90 -13.16 -31.70
N LYS A 21 -17.30 -12.43 -30.76
CA LYS A 21 -17.99 -11.96 -29.56
C LYS A 21 -18.94 -10.81 -29.90
N GLU A 22 -18.57 -9.95 -30.83
CA GLU A 22 -19.42 -8.87 -31.34
C GLU A 22 -20.64 -9.44 -32.10
N MET A 23 -20.43 -10.43 -32.99
CA MET A 23 -21.52 -11.12 -33.70
C MET A 23 -22.48 -11.89 -32.79
N PHE A 24 -21.97 -12.45 -31.68
CA PHE A 24 -22.83 -13.11 -30.70
C PHE A 24 -23.59 -12.11 -29.84
N ASN A 25 -22.93 -11.03 -29.40
CA ASN A 25 -23.54 -10.00 -28.56
C ASN A 25 -24.58 -9.16 -29.31
N SER A 26 -24.51 -9.08 -30.64
CA SER A 26 -25.55 -8.44 -31.46
C SER A 26 -26.87 -9.22 -31.48
N GLY A 27 -26.89 -10.45 -30.96
CA GLY A 27 -28.11 -11.26 -30.80
C GLY A 27 -28.67 -11.89 -32.08
N ASN A 28 -28.08 -11.60 -33.24
CA ASN A 28 -28.62 -11.95 -34.55
C ASN A 28 -28.07 -13.27 -35.13
N HIS A 29 -27.01 -13.83 -34.55
CA HIS A 29 -26.34 -15.02 -35.10
C HIS A 29 -26.18 -16.13 -34.08
N LYS A 30 -26.55 -17.36 -34.48
CA LYS A 30 -26.33 -18.55 -33.66
C LYS A 30 -24.86 -18.98 -33.77
N PRO A 31 -24.29 -19.65 -32.73
CA PRO A 31 -22.89 -20.09 -32.74
C PRO A 31 -22.49 -20.95 -33.96
N LYS A 32 -23.45 -21.67 -34.56
CA LYS A 32 -23.21 -22.45 -35.78
C LYS A 32 -23.01 -21.56 -37.02
N GLU A 33 -23.81 -20.52 -37.16
CA GLU A 33 -23.73 -19.56 -38.28
C GLU A 33 -22.43 -18.75 -38.21
N ILE A 34 -22.02 -18.37 -37.00
CA ILE A 34 -20.74 -17.69 -36.76
C ILE A 34 -19.55 -18.61 -37.12
N ALA A 35 -19.66 -19.91 -36.81
CA ALA A 35 -18.62 -20.89 -37.12
C ALA A 35 -18.44 -21.07 -38.63
N ASP A 36 -19.56 -21.14 -39.37
CA ASP A 36 -19.57 -21.28 -40.83
C ASP A 36 -19.05 -19.99 -41.52
N TYR A 37 -19.45 -18.81 -41.03
CA TYR A 37 -18.99 -17.52 -41.56
C TYR A 37 -17.47 -17.32 -41.42
N ILE A 38 -16.91 -17.72 -40.27
CA ILE A 38 -15.48 -17.54 -39.96
C ILE A 38 -14.63 -18.71 -40.47
N GLY A 39 -15.26 -19.82 -40.87
CA GLY A 39 -14.57 -21.04 -41.29
C GLY A 39 -13.84 -21.73 -40.13
N CYS A 40 -14.44 -21.73 -38.94
CA CYS A 40 -13.88 -22.37 -37.75
C CYS A 40 -14.84 -23.38 -37.13
N SER A 41 -14.36 -24.16 -36.15
CA SER A 41 -15.24 -25.14 -35.50
C SER A 41 -16.18 -24.47 -34.49
N ILE A 42 -17.40 -24.99 -34.36
CA ILE A 42 -18.38 -24.51 -33.36
C ILE A 42 -17.83 -24.54 -31.93
N HIS A 43 -16.94 -25.49 -31.62
CA HIS A 43 -16.27 -25.57 -30.33
C HIS A 43 -15.35 -24.38 -30.08
N GLN A 44 -14.68 -23.85 -31.10
CA GLN A 44 -13.83 -22.67 -30.98
C GLN A 44 -14.67 -21.40 -30.75
N VAL A 45 -15.81 -21.28 -31.43
CA VAL A 45 -16.78 -20.20 -31.21
C VAL A 45 -17.31 -20.23 -29.78
N ASN A 46 -17.78 -21.39 -29.31
CA ASN A 46 -18.24 -21.56 -27.92
C ASN A 46 -17.13 -21.28 -26.90
N ALA A 47 -15.90 -21.67 -27.18
CA ALA A 47 -14.77 -21.38 -26.30
C ALA A 47 -14.49 -19.87 -26.17
N VAL A 48 -14.77 -19.08 -27.20
CA VAL A 48 -14.67 -17.62 -27.17
C VAL A 48 -15.86 -17.00 -26.42
N ILE A 49 -17.09 -17.43 -26.71
CA ILE A 49 -18.33 -16.93 -26.07
C ILE A 49 -18.28 -17.14 -24.55
N TYR A 50 -17.99 -18.38 -24.12
CA TYR A 50 -17.95 -18.75 -22.70
C TYR A 50 -16.62 -18.42 -22.01
N GLY A 51 -15.78 -17.57 -22.61
CA GLY A 51 -14.58 -17.03 -21.95
C GLY A 51 -13.46 -18.05 -21.68
N LYS A 52 -13.48 -19.22 -22.32
CA LYS A 52 -12.43 -20.26 -22.17
C LYS A 52 -11.14 -19.90 -22.92
N VAL A 53 -11.14 -18.82 -23.69
CA VAL A 53 -9.99 -18.33 -24.46
C VAL A 53 -9.75 -16.86 -24.14
N LYS A 54 -8.49 -16.49 -23.85
CA LYS A 54 -8.10 -15.10 -23.58
C LYS A 54 -8.29 -14.24 -24.83
N MET A 55 -8.94 -13.08 -24.69
CA MET A 55 -9.22 -12.16 -25.80
C MET A 55 -7.98 -11.38 -26.26
N LYS A 56 -7.03 -11.13 -25.35
CA LYS A 56 -5.75 -10.47 -25.64
C LYS A 56 -4.61 -11.49 -25.52
N SER A 57 -3.62 -11.41 -26.40
CA SER A 57 -2.32 -12.05 -26.15
C SER A 57 -1.58 -11.20 -25.12
N ALA A 58 -1.86 -11.43 -23.84
CA ALA A 58 -1.03 -10.86 -22.80
C ALA A 58 0.38 -11.42 -22.99
N VAL A 59 1.34 -10.54 -23.27
CA VAL A 59 2.76 -10.88 -23.12
C VAL A 59 2.91 -11.25 -21.65
N ARG A 60 3.34 -12.48 -21.36
CA ARG A 60 3.74 -12.84 -19.99
C ARG A 60 4.90 -11.91 -19.64
N SER A 61 4.66 -10.92 -18.77
CA SER A 61 5.68 -10.03 -18.23
C SER A 61 6.76 -10.80 -17.46
N ASP A 62 6.44 -11.99 -16.95
CA ASP A 62 7.37 -12.79 -16.18
C ASP A 62 7.85 -14.02 -16.95
N LYS A 63 8.93 -13.81 -17.71
CA LYS A 63 9.94 -14.86 -17.88
C LYS A 63 11.11 -14.55 -16.94
N GLY A 64 11.10 -15.13 -15.74
CA GLY A 64 12.34 -15.35 -14.98
C GLY A 64 12.65 -14.39 -13.83
N THR A 65 11.77 -13.48 -13.44
CA THR A 65 11.92 -12.74 -12.18
C THR A 65 11.61 -13.70 -11.02
N LYS A 66 12.65 -14.10 -10.29
CA LYS A 66 12.54 -14.88 -9.04
C LYS A 66 11.44 -14.24 -8.19
N ARG A 67 10.55 -15.07 -7.64
CA ARG A 67 9.56 -14.64 -6.64
C ARG A 67 10.29 -13.89 -5.53
N HIS A 68 10.23 -12.57 -5.55
CA HIS A 68 10.54 -11.78 -4.36
C HIS A 68 9.40 -12.00 -3.35
N PRO A 69 9.71 -12.07 -2.05
CA PRO A 69 8.69 -12.13 -1.02
C PRO A 69 7.77 -10.91 -1.16
N GLU A 70 6.47 -11.14 -0.96
CA GLU A 70 5.39 -10.16 -1.10
C GLU A 70 5.82 -8.78 -0.59
N GLN A 71 5.99 -7.84 -1.53
CA GLN A 71 5.97 -6.43 -1.19
C GLN A 71 4.50 -6.12 -0.86
N SER A 72 4.21 -6.06 0.43
CA SER A 72 3.10 -5.26 0.97
C SER A 72 3.00 -3.97 0.19
N GLU A 73 1.80 -3.61 -0.27
CA GLU A 73 1.50 -2.39 -1.03
C GLU A 73 2.30 -1.21 -0.45
N GLY A 74 3.41 -0.90 -1.13
CA GLY A 74 4.29 0.18 -0.74
C GLY A 74 3.59 1.48 -1.07
N THR A 75 3.17 2.19 -0.03
CA THR A 75 2.97 3.64 -0.08
C THR A 75 4.11 4.26 -0.89
N GLN A 76 3.77 5.09 -1.88
CA GLN A 76 4.75 5.68 -2.79
C GLN A 76 5.90 6.33 -2.00
N PRO A 77 7.16 6.15 -2.42
CA PRO A 77 8.33 6.58 -1.65
C PRO A 77 8.51 8.10 -1.55
N ASN A 78 7.62 8.89 -2.16
CA ASN A 78 7.72 10.35 -2.22
C ASN A 78 6.95 11.09 -1.12
N ASP A 79 6.15 10.41 -0.27
CA ASP A 79 5.42 11.04 0.84
C ASP A 79 6.11 10.86 2.22
N ARG A 80 7.28 10.19 2.26
CA ARG A 80 7.96 9.83 3.51
C ARG A 80 8.78 10.95 4.16
N GLU A 81 8.94 12.10 3.51
CA GLU A 81 9.85 13.14 4.00
C GLU A 81 9.30 13.94 5.19
N ASN A 82 8.01 13.81 5.55
CA ASN A 82 7.40 14.55 6.67
C ASN A 82 6.58 13.69 7.63
N ILE A 83 6.83 12.38 7.73
CA ILE A 83 6.15 11.55 8.74
C ILE A 83 6.83 11.79 10.08
N SER A 84 6.06 12.32 11.05
CA SER A 84 6.56 12.57 12.40
C SER A 84 7.02 11.26 13.05
N LEU A 85 8.08 11.30 13.86
CA LEU A 85 8.55 10.13 14.62
C LEU A 85 7.42 9.47 15.43
N ILE A 86 6.50 10.28 15.96
CA ILE A 86 5.31 9.82 16.69
C ILE A 86 4.41 9.00 15.77
N GLU A 87 4.13 9.48 14.55
CA GLU A 87 3.28 8.79 13.57
C GLU A 87 3.91 7.47 13.09
N MET A 88 5.23 7.45 12.90
CA MET A 88 5.96 6.22 12.58
C MET A 88 5.83 5.18 13.70
N LEU A 89 6.01 5.60 14.96
CA LEU A 89 5.87 4.70 16.12
C LEU A 89 4.44 4.23 16.32
N GLN A 90 3.45 5.11 16.14
CA GLN A 90 2.02 4.77 16.17
C GLN A 90 1.67 3.72 15.12
N THR A 91 2.16 3.89 13.89
CA THR A 91 1.94 2.94 12.80
C THR A 91 2.58 1.58 13.10
N SER A 92 3.83 1.58 13.56
CA SER A 92 4.55 0.35 13.93
C SER A 92 3.87 -0.39 15.09
N LEU A 93 3.41 0.33 16.11
CA LEU A 93 2.65 -0.24 17.23
C LEU A 93 1.34 -0.87 16.74
N HIS A 94 0.61 -0.17 15.86
CA HIS A 94 -0.64 -0.66 15.32
C HIS A 94 -0.46 -1.96 14.52
N GLU A 95 0.58 -2.02 13.67
CA GLU A 95 0.95 -3.22 12.92
C GLU A 95 1.33 -4.37 13.85
N ALA A 96 2.16 -4.11 14.87
CA ALA A 96 2.55 -5.13 15.84
C ALA A 96 1.35 -5.72 16.60
N VAL A 97 0.40 -4.87 17.01
CA VAL A 97 -0.85 -5.30 17.67
C VAL A 97 -1.75 -6.08 16.72
N LYS A 98 -1.87 -5.63 15.46
CA LYS A 98 -2.66 -6.32 14.43
C LYS A 98 -2.09 -7.70 14.13
N ASP A 99 -0.77 -7.82 14.01
CA ASP A 99 -0.07 -9.08 13.81
C ASP A 99 -0.29 -10.03 15.00
N LEU A 100 -0.20 -9.52 16.23
CA LEU A 100 -0.48 -10.30 17.46
C LEU A 100 -1.91 -10.84 17.55
N LYS A 101 -2.89 -10.14 16.98
CA LYS A 101 -4.30 -10.56 16.98
C LYS A 101 -4.63 -11.58 15.88
N THR A 102 -3.98 -11.46 14.72
CA THR A 102 -4.36 -12.21 13.51
C THR A 102 -3.56 -13.49 13.32
N ARG A 103 -2.29 -13.52 13.78
CA ARG A 103 -1.40 -14.66 13.58
C ARG A 103 -1.29 -15.52 14.83
N THR A 104 -1.21 -16.82 14.62
CA THR A 104 -0.96 -17.80 15.68
C THR A 104 0.55 -17.94 15.86
N TYR A 105 1.07 -17.43 16.98
CA TYR A 105 2.47 -17.56 17.35
C TYR A 105 2.65 -18.61 18.45
N ALA A 106 3.83 -19.22 18.52
CA ALA A 106 4.24 -19.98 19.69
C ALA A 106 4.22 -19.08 20.95
N PRO A 107 3.91 -19.61 22.15
CA PRO A 107 3.75 -18.81 23.36
C PRO A 107 4.95 -17.90 23.68
N ASP A 108 6.18 -18.41 23.52
CA ASP A 108 7.41 -17.65 23.81
C ASP A 108 7.59 -16.47 22.85
N VAL A 109 7.35 -16.71 21.55
CA VAL A 109 7.40 -15.66 20.52
C VAL A 109 6.33 -14.62 20.79
N LYS A 110 5.12 -15.05 21.18
CA LYS A 110 4.02 -14.15 21.52
C LYS A 110 4.36 -13.26 22.71
N LEU A 111 4.99 -13.82 23.76
CA LEU A 111 5.43 -13.07 24.93
C LEU A 111 6.45 -11.98 24.55
N THR A 112 7.45 -12.32 23.75
CA THR A 112 8.47 -11.33 23.32
C THR A 112 7.88 -10.21 22.46
N LEU A 113 6.91 -10.52 21.59
CA LEU A 113 6.20 -9.52 20.80
C LEU A 113 5.34 -8.60 21.68
N ILE A 114 4.66 -9.15 22.68
CA ILE A 114 3.90 -8.35 23.67
C ILE A 114 4.83 -7.41 24.44
N GLN A 115 6.00 -7.89 24.88
CA GLN A 115 6.99 -7.05 25.56
C GLN A 115 7.49 -5.91 24.67
N LYS A 116 7.79 -6.20 23.40
CA LYS A 116 8.19 -5.17 22.42
C LYS A 116 7.08 -4.15 22.18
N ALA A 117 5.83 -4.59 22.01
CA ALA A 117 4.68 -3.70 21.84
C ALA A 117 4.46 -2.83 23.08
N SER A 118 4.63 -3.38 24.29
CA SER A 118 4.53 -2.63 25.53
C SER A 118 5.64 -1.58 25.66
N ALA A 119 6.87 -1.90 25.25
CA ALA A 119 7.97 -0.94 25.24
C ALA A 119 7.71 0.20 24.24
N LEU A 120 7.21 -0.12 23.04
CA LEU A 120 6.83 0.87 22.03
C LEU A 120 5.73 1.81 22.54
N LEU A 121 4.70 1.27 23.20
CA LEU A 121 3.63 2.06 23.81
C LEU A 121 4.17 3.06 24.84
N LYS A 122 5.02 2.60 25.76
CA LYS A 122 5.63 3.49 26.79
C LYS A 122 6.47 4.60 26.18
N ASN A 123 7.26 4.29 25.15
CA ASN A 123 8.08 5.28 24.47
C ASN A 123 7.22 6.33 23.75
N LEU A 124 6.12 5.90 23.15
CA LEU A 124 5.17 6.76 22.46
C LEU A 124 4.46 7.70 23.44
N GLU A 125 3.96 7.20 24.58
CA GLU A 125 3.38 8.00 25.65
C GLU A 125 4.38 9.05 26.19
N ALA A 126 5.64 8.65 26.40
CA ALA A 126 6.68 9.57 26.86
C ALA A 126 6.98 10.69 25.85
N LEU A 127 7.02 10.37 24.56
CA LEU A 127 7.23 11.36 23.49
C LEU A 127 6.03 12.30 23.34
N GLU A 128 4.81 11.79 23.43
CA GLU A 128 3.58 12.60 23.39
C GLU A 128 3.53 13.57 24.58
N LEU A 129 3.85 13.09 25.79
CA LEU A 129 3.93 13.92 26.98
C LEU A 129 5.00 15.00 26.84
N GLN A 130 6.19 14.64 26.34
CA GLN A 130 7.27 15.60 26.13
C GLN A 130 6.90 16.66 25.08
N SER A 131 6.23 16.26 23.99
CA SER A 131 5.73 17.17 22.96
C SER A 131 4.70 18.15 23.53
N HIS A 132 3.74 17.63 24.30
CA HIS A 132 2.71 18.44 24.95
C HIS A 132 3.32 19.44 25.95
N MET A 133 4.26 18.99 26.79
CA MET A 133 4.98 19.87 27.72
C MET A 133 5.76 20.98 26.99
N LYS A 134 6.46 20.64 25.90
CA LYS A 134 7.17 21.63 25.08
C LYS A 134 6.20 22.65 24.48
N GLY A 135 5.06 22.20 23.96
CA GLY A 135 4.01 23.08 23.43
C GLY A 135 3.45 24.02 24.49
N MET A 136 3.10 23.50 25.67
CA MET A 136 2.62 24.32 26.80
C MET A 136 3.66 25.34 27.26
N ASN A 137 4.93 24.93 27.37
CA ASN A 137 6.01 25.83 27.79
C ASN A 137 6.23 26.96 26.77
N ALA A 138 6.19 26.65 25.47
CA ALA A 138 6.27 27.64 24.41
C ALA A 138 5.10 28.64 24.48
N GLU A 139 3.87 28.16 24.70
CA GLU A 139 2.70 29.01 24.85
C GLU A 139 2.80 29.91 26.08
N LEU A 140 3.22 29.37 27.22
CA LEU A 140 3.41 30.13 28.45
C LEU A 140 4.48 31.22 28.26
N MET A 141 5.62 30.89 27.67
CA MET A 141 6.69 31.85 27.36
C MET A 141 6.20 32.95 26.43
N MET A 142 5.47 32.60 25.37
CA MET A 142 4.87 33.57 24.47
C MET A 142 3.93 34.52 25.20
N ARG A 143 3.05 34.01 26.08
CA ARG A 143 2.15 34.83 26.89
C ARG A 143 2.91 35.76 27.86
N ILE A 144 3.99 35.28 28.47
CA ILE A 144 4.84 36.09 29.35
C ILE A 144 5.52 37.20 28.56
N MET A 145 6.11 36.89 27.40
CA MET A 145 6.80 37.86 26.56
C MET A 145 5.86 38.94 26.04
N LEU A 146 4.69 38.56 25.51
CA LEU A 146 3.69 39.52 25.05
C LEU A 146 3.13 40.40 26.19
N ARG A 147 3.16 39.91 27.44
CA ARG A 147 2.78 40.72 28.60
C ARG A 147 3.86 41.71 29.02
N LEU A 148 5.13 41.33 28.92
CA LEU A 148 6.26 42.19 29.27
C LEU A 148 6.60 43.20 28.17
N GLN A 149 6.44 42.78 26.92
CA GLN A 149 6.77 43.54 25.71
C GLN A 149 5.71 43.25 24.63
N PRO A 150 4.60 43.98 24.62
CA PRO A 150 3.46 43.71 23.73
C PRO A 150 3.73 44.01 22.25
N GLU A 151 4.79 44.76 21.95
CA GLU A 151 5.18 45.11 20.57
C GLU A 151 6.06 44.03 19.91
N LEU A 152 6.44 42.97 20.63
CA LEU A 152 7.28 41.92 20.07
C LEU A 152 6.55 41.13 18.97
N GLU A 153 7.24 40.91 17.86
CA GLU A 153 6.74 40.02 16.82
C GLU A 153 6.93 38.54 17.19
N LEU A 154 6.07 37.69 16.64
CA LEU A 154 6.01 36.27 16.97
C LEU A 154 7.31 35.52 16.60
N ASP A 155 8.01 35.96 15.55
CA ASP A 155 9.28 35.38 15.13
C ASP A 155 10.46 35.80 16.03
N GLU A 156 10.40 36.99 16.64
CA GLU A 156 11.37 37.42 17.65
C GLU A 156 11.20 36.60 18.94
N ILE A 157 9.95 36.36 19.36
CA ILE A 157 9.63 35.50 20.50
C ILE A 157 10.17 34.07 20.28
N LYS A 158 9.98 33.51 19.07
CA LYS A 158 10.54 32.19 18.73
C LYS A 158 12.06 32.17 18.83
N LYS A 159 12.72 33.23 18.35
CA LYS A 159 14.18 33.34 18.40
C LYS A 159 14.69 33.36 19.85
N ILE A 160 14.08 34.18 20.71
CA ILE A 160 14.45 34.24 22.14
C ILE A 160 14.21 32.89 22.81
N TYR A 161 13.08 32.24 22.53
CA TYR A 161 12.79 30.90 23.06
C TYR A 161 13.86 29.87 22.68
N LEU A 162 14.28 29.85 21.41
CA LEU A 162 15.34 28.94 20.93
C LEU A 162 16.69 29.23 21.58
N GLU A 163 17.07 30.51 21.71
CA GLU A 163 18.31 30.93 22.36
C GLU A 163 18.36 30.50 23.83
N GLU A 164 17.27 30.70 24.58
CA GLU A 164 17.19 30.28 25.99
C GLU A 164 17.13 28.76 26.15
N TYR A 165 16.47 28.05 25.22
CA TYR A 165 16.45 26.59 25.21
C TYR A 165 17.84 25.98 25.02
N GLU A 166 18.66 26.51 24.10
CA GLU A 166 20.03 26.05 23.87
C GLU A 166 20.96 26.34 25.07
N LYS A 167 20.79 27.49 25.74
CA LYS A 167 21.50 27.80 27.00
C LYS A 167 21.17 26.80 28.11
N LEU A 168 19.90 26.41 28.24
CA LEU A 168 19.51 25.41 29.23
C LEU A 168 20.07 24.03 28.90
N LYS A 169 20.05 23.64 27.63
CA LYS A 169 20.58 22.33 27.20
C LYS A 169 22.06 22.18 27.52
N SER A 170 22.86 23.20 27.24
CA SER A 170 24.30 23.24 27.54
C SER A 170 24.64 23.18 29.03
N ASN A 171 23.75 23.67 29.91
CA ASN A 171 23.94 23.63 31.37
C ASN A 171 23.57 22.27 32.00
N VAL A 172 22.78 21.44 31.32
CA VAL A 172 22.34 20.11 31.81
C VAL A 172 23.33 19.00 31.43
N GLU A 173 24.24 19.25 30.48
CA GLU A 173 25.29 18.31 30.05
C GLU A 173 26.61 18.42 30.86
N LEU A 174 26.59 19.12 32.00
CA LEU A 174 27.68 19.21 33.00
C LEU A 174 27.38 18.35 34.22
#